data_AF-A0A1J4MG10-F1
#
_entry.id   AF-A0A1J4MG10-F1
#
_cell.length_a   1.000
_cell.length_b   1.000
_cell.length_c   1.000
_cell.angle_alpha   90.00
_cell.angle_beta   90.00
_cell.angle_gamma   90.00
#
_symmetry.space_group_name_H-M   'P 1'
#
loop_
_entity.id
_entity.type
_entity.pdbx_description
1 polymer ?
#
loop_
_entity_poly.entity_id
_entity_poly.type
_entity_poly.pdbx_seq_one_letter_code
_entity_poly.pdbx_strand_id
1 'polypeptide(L)'
;MLYLNELSMLKGLFYLFALLHVLLYLNIDANTNIQFLSFLTLQSSASLSRGLVGLAGFTLEDKYRLCLDELSTARSALTQATEKYETCMETLTHLEDEYSGKWNLCGSLMADYEQYCKDEYKPKVFGNEYCEQLKEQIDKCLNERRELADKVKEQNKKCEKLAKDIKDTTKEYEKIERKCSKMESSIFRERTHEQINVLEDEDVMDKPLCAIKRGDQRMLALIVEGTQMDLKRCRSELTELNNRLHHKNYQIDEQRKKISQTEGAKSGIKGVFKSSDEGESSKSSDLKVELSTLKSEAGGLKKLILAQQKKCKHLETKLEKAIQRHTLAKSLPTTTSETRGTAGCFGRFTGLISRTCRRVANRFTRNNGNRRNRARRREGEVSETQF
;
A
#
# COMPACT_ATOMS: atom_id res chain seq x y z
N MET A 1 14.86 -44.99 -25.26
CA MET A 1 13.89 -43.89 -24.99
C MET A 1 14.52 -42.74 -24.18
N LEU A 2 15.79 -42.39 -24.43
CA LEU A 2 16.50 -41.28 -23.75
C LEU A 2 16.99 -40.19 -24.72
N TYR A 3 17.05 -40.46 -26.02
CA TYR A 3 17.52 -39.51 -27.04
C TYR A 3 16.47 -38.47 -27.51
N LEU A 4 15.20 -38.62 -27.13
CA LEU A 4 14.12 -37.70 -27.56
C LEU A 4 13.99 -36.44 -26.69
N ASN A 5 14.46 -36.47 -25.43
CA ASN A 5 14.41 -35.30 -24.53
C ASN A 5 15.59 -34.35 -24.72
N GLU A 6 16.76 -34.84 -25.16
CA GLU A 6 17.89 -33.95 -25.45
C GLU A 6 17.67 -33.13 -26.72
N LEU A 7 16.99 -33.70 -27.73
CA LEU A 7 16.66 -32.99 -28.96
C LEU A 7 15.61 -31.88 -28.78
N SER A 8 14.71 -31.97 -27.80
CA SER A 8 13.72 -30.92 -27.53
C SER A 8 14.33 -29.72 -26.79
N MET A 9 15.25 -29.98 -25.84
CA MET A 9 16.03 -28.96 -25.15
C MET A 9 16.98 -28.22 -26.11
N LEU A 10 17.66 -28.95 -27.02
CA LEU A 10 18.52 -28.34 -28.04
C LEU A 10 17.74 -27.46 -29.03
N LYS A 11 16.53 -27.86 -29.42
CA LYS A 11 15.63 -27.02 -30.24
C LYS A 11 15.20 -25.75 -29.50
N GLY A 12 14.85 -25.85 -28.21
CA GLY A 12 14.49 -24.70 -27.38
C GLY A 12 15.64 -23.69 -27.23
N LEU A 13 16.86 -24.19 -27.05
CA LEU A 13 18.07 -23.37 -26.96
C LEU A 13 18.41 -22.71 -28.31
N PHE A 14 18.25 -23.41 -29.44
CA PHE A 14 18.46 -22.82 -30.76
C PHE A 14 17.45 -21.70 -31.07
N TYR A 15 16.19 -21.87 -30.69
CA TYR A 15 15.17 -20.84 -30.85
C TYR A 15 15.44 -19.62 -29.96
N LEU A 16 15.85 -19.82 -28.70
CA LEU A 16 16.26 -18.73 -27.81
C LEU A 16 17.47 -17.98 -28.36
N PHE A 17 18.47 -18.69 -28.87
CA PHE A 17 19.68 -18.08 -29.41
C PHE A 17 19.42 -17.31 -30.72
N ALA A 18 18.57 -17.86 -31.60
CA ALA A 18 18.12 -17.19 -32.82
C ALA A 18 17.29 -15.93 -32.49
N LEU A 19 16.40 -15.99 -31.49
CA LEU A 19 15.60 -14.85 -31.07
C LEU A 19 16.46 -13.74 -30.44
N LEU A 20 17.50 -14.13 -29.69
CA LEU A 20 18.46 -13.20 -29.10
C LEU A 20 19.34 -12.54 -30.16
N HIS A 21 19.75 -13.28 -31.21
CA HIS A 21 20.46 -12.72 -32.35
C HIS A 21 19.60 -11.79 -33.19
N VAL A 22 18.33 -12.11 -33.44
CA VAL A 22 17.40 -11.22 -34.15
C VAL A 22 17.13 -9.94 -33.35
N LEU A 23 16.98 -10.03 -32.03
CA LEU A 23 16.83 -8.86 -31.15
C LEU A 23 18.10 -8.00 -31.06
N LEU A 24 19.29 -8.60 -31.14
CA LEU A 24 20.55 -7.87 -31.22
C LEU A 24 20.74 -7.21 -32.59
N TYR A 25 20.41 -7.89 -33.68
CA TYR A 25 20.53 -7.34 -35.05
C TYR A 25 19.56 -6.18 -35.27
N LEU A 26 18.32 -6.28 -34.77
CA LEU A 26 17.33 -5.19 -34.80
C LEU A 26 17.74 -3.98 -33.95
N ASN A 27 18.61 -4.16 -32.95
CA ASN A 27 19.10 -3.07 -32.10
C ASN A 27 20.36 -2.39 -32.65
N ILE A 28 21.13 -3.07 -33.52
CA ILE A 28 22.41 -2.55 -34.01
C ILE A 28 22.23 -1.64 -35.24
N ASP A 29 21.18 -1.83 -36.05
CA ASP A 29 20.89 -0.97 -37.21
C ASP A 29 20.09 0.30 -36.88
N ALA A 30 19.62 0.46 -35.64
CA ALA A 30 18.93 1.67 -35.19
C ALA A 30 19.93 2.72 -34.67
N ASN A 31 20.86 3.14 -35.53
CA ASN A 31 21.77 4.23 -35.19
C ASN A 31 21.03 5.58 -35.26
N THR A 32 20.99 6.22 -34.10
CA THR A 32 20.69 7.64 -33.81
C THR A 32 19.23 8.11 -33.84
N ASN A 33 18.78 8.59 -32.68
CA ASN A 33 17.61 9.45 -32.47
C ASN A 33 16.20 8.84 -32.47
N ILE A 34 15.89 7.88 -31.58
CA ILE A 34 14.59 7.90 -30.88
C ILE A 34 14.78 7.40 -29.44
N GLN A 35 14.68 8.37 -28.51
CA GLN A 35 14.08 8.32 -27.18
C GLN A 35 14.18 7.03 -26.34
N PHE A 36 14.96 7.14 -25.27
CA PHE A 36 15.09 6.28 -24.08
C PHE A 36 13.80 6.15 -23.21
N LEU A 37 12.60 6.27 -23.79
CA LEU A 37 11.32 6.27 -23.05
C LEU A 37 10.58 4.93 -23.05
N SER A 38 11.04 3.93 -23.79
CA SER A 38 10.35 2.64 -23.97
C SER A 38 10.98 1.47 -23.21
N PHE A 39 12.08 1.67 -22.48
CA PHE A 39 12.70 0.59 -21.69
C PHE A 39 12.02 0.34 -20.33
N LEU A 40 10.98 1.11 -19.98
CA LEU A 40 10.16 0.94 -18.77
C LEU A 40 8.77 0.36 -19.04
N THR A 41 8.41 0.05 -20.29
CA THR A 41 7.06 -0.43 -20.65
C THR A 41 7.01 -1.87 -21.17
N LEU A 42 8.11 -2.63 -21.10
CA LEU A 42 8.19 -4.01 -21.59
C LEU A 42 8.43 -5.06 -20.48
N GLN A 43 7.95 -4.78 -19.26
CA GLN A 43 7.83 -5.79 -18.19
C GLN A 43 6.37 -6.04 -17.75
N SER A 44 5.37 -5.58 -18.51
CA SER A 44 3.94 -5.76 -18.19
C SER A 44 3.21 -6.81 -19.05
N SER A 45 3.91 -7.65 -19.81
CA SER A 45 3.29 -8.71 -20.61
C SER A 45 3.96 -10.08 -20.42
N ALA A 46 4.08 -10.50 -19.16
CA ALA A 46 4.08 -11.92 -18.85
C ALA A 46 2.73 -12.24 -18.20
N SER A 47 1.75 -12.57 -19.04
CA SER A 47 0.49 -13.17 -18.63
C SER A 47 0.78 -14.52 -17.97
N LEU A 48 1.02 -14.49 -16.66
CA LEU A 48 1.04 -15.68 -15.82
C LEU A 48 -0.42 -16.14 -15.67
N SER A 49 -0.70 -17.24 -16.36
CA SER A 49 -1.91 -18.04 -16.29
C SER A 49 -2.53 -18.06 -14.89
N ARG A 50 -3.84 -17.77 -14.85
CA ARG A 50 -4.73 -17.95 -13.70
C ARG A 50 -4.51 -19.32 -13.06
N GLY A 51 -3.73 -19.32 -11.99
CA GLY A 51 -3.65 -20.38 -11.01
C GLY A 51 -3.62 -19.67 -9.67
N LEU A 52 -4.49 -20.08 -8.75
CA LEU A 52 -4.50 -19.66 -7.35
C LEU A 52 -3.19 -20.16 -6.71
N VAL A 53 -2.06 -19.55 -7.05
CA VAL A 53 -0.76 -19.85 -6.43
C VAL A 53 -0.87 -19.31 -5.02
N GLY A 54 -0.90 -20.21 -4.05
CA GLY A 54 -1.03 -19.86 -2.64
C GLY A 54 -0.07 -18.73 -2.29
N LEU A 55 -0.61 -17.64 -1.73
CA LEU A 55 0.12 -16.46 -1.28
C LEU A 55 1.06 -16.72 -0.08
N ALA A 56 1.33 -17.99 0.22
CA ALA A 56 2.24 -18.44 1.26
C ALA A 56 3.68 -18.34 0.72
N GLY A 57 4.33 -17.21 1.00
CA GLY A 57 5.73 -16.96 0.65
C GLY A 57 6.01 -15.59 0.03
N PHE A 58 4.98 -14.86 -0.41
CA PHE A 58 5.17 -13.52 -0.98
C PHE A 58 5.40 -12.47 0.10
N THR A 59 6.35 -11.57 -0.15
CA THR A 59 6.58 -10.37 0.66
C THR A 59 5.35 -9.45 0.60
N LEU A 60 5.21 -8.55 1.59
CA LEU A 60 4.10 -7.60 1.61
C LEU A 60 4.10 -6.69 0.37
N GLU A 61 5.27 -6.35 -0.16
CA GLU A 61 5.44 -5.54 -1.36
C GLU A 61 4.98 -6.28 -2.64
N ASP A 62 5.28 -7.58 -2.75
CA ASP A 62 4.80 -8.39 -3.88
C ASP A 62 3.28 -8.56 -3.83
N LYS A 63 2.71 -8.74 -2.65
CA LYS A 63 1.26 -8.76 -2.43
C LYS A 63 0.60 -7.44 -2.81
N TYR A 64 1.26 -6.32 -2.54
CA TYR A 64 0.78 -5.01 -2.92
C TYR A 64 0.84 -4.80 -4.44
N ARG A 65 1.90 -5.23 -5.13
CA ARG A 65 1.97 -5.20 -6.60
C ARG A 65 0.85 -6.01 -7.25
N LEU A 66 0.61 -7.23 -6.78
CA LEU A 66 -0.50 -8.05 -7.25
C LEU A 66 -1.86 -7.38 -7.00
N CYS A 67 -2.01 -6.69 -5.86
CA CYS A 67 -3.22 -5.92 -5.57
C CYS A 67 -3.42 -4.75 -6.56
N LEU A 68 -2.35 -4.05 -6.94
CA LEU A 68 -2.42 -2.98 -7.94
C LEU A 68 -2.79 -3.52 -9.33
N ASP A 69 -2.31 -4.71 -9.69
CA ASP A 69 -2.70 -5.38 -10.94
C ASP A 69 -4.18 -5.79 -10.91
N GLU A 70 -4.66 -6.36 -9.79
CA GLU A 70 -6.09 -6.64 -9.55
C GLU A 70 -6.93 -5.35 -9.68
N LEU A 71 -6.47 -4.25 -9.09
CA LEU A 71 -7.14 -2.94 -9.13
C LEU A 71 -7.19 -2.35 -10.53
N SER A 72 -6.11 -2.49 -11.30
CA SER A 72 -6.05 -2.05 -12.71
C SER A 72 -7.05 -2.83 -13.58
N THR A 73 -7.17 -4.14 -13.34
CA THR A 73 -8.10 -5.01 -14.06
C THR A 73 -9.55 -4.66 -13.70
N ALA A 74 -9.84 -4.47 -12.41
CA ALA A 74 -11.16 -4.06 -11.94
C ALA A 74 -11.55 -2.68 -12.49
N ARG A 75 -10.60 -1.74 -12.56
CA ARG A 75 -10.81 -0.42 -13.18
C ARG A 75 -11.17 -0.55 -14.65
N SER A 76 -10.43 -1.35 -15.42
CA SER A 76 -10.72 -1.58 -16.84
C SER A 76 -12.09 -2.22 -17.05
N ALA A 77 -12.46 -3.19 -16.22
CA ALA A 77 -13.78 -3.82 -16.27
C ALA A 77 -14.91 -2.81 -15.97
N LEU A 78 -14.73 -1.94 -14.98
CA LEU A 78 -15.68 -0.88 -14.65
C LEU A 78 -15.83 0.11 -15.82
N THR A 79 -14.73 0.54 -16.43
CA THR A 79 -14.75 1.44 -17.61
C THR A 79 -15.51 0.82 -18.77
N GLN A 80 -15.28 -0.47 -19.05
CA GLN A 80 -16.01 -1.16 -20.11
C GLN A 80 -17.51 -1.32 -19.79
N ALA A 81 -17.86 -1.52 -18.51
CA ALA A 81 -19.26 -1.59 -18.08
C ALA A 81 -19.95 -0.24 -18.23
N THR A 82 -19.28 0.87 -17.90
CA THR A 82 -19.81 2.22 -18.07
C THR A 82 -20.02 2.58 -19.55
N GLU A 83 -19.07 2.26 -20.43
CA GLU A 83 -19.22 2.48 -21.88
C GLU A 83 -20.43 1.71 -22.46
N LYS A 84 -20.64 0.47 -22.03
CA LYS A 84 -21.81 -0.33 -22.43
C LYS A 84 -23.13 0.26 -21.94
N TYR A 85 -23.13 0.88 -20.76
CA TYR A 85 -24.32 1.54 -20.23
C TYR A 85 -24.60 2.86 -20.96
N GLU A 86 -23.58 3.67 -21.23
CA GLU A 86 -23.71 4.92 -21.99
C GLU A 86 -24.29 4.65 -23.38
N THR A 87 -23.73 3.69 -24.12
CA THR A 87 -24.28 3.26 -25.41
C THR A 87 -25.72 2.73 -25.30
N CYS A 88 -26.07 2.02 -24.23
CA CYS A 88 -27.45 1.61 -23.97
C CYS A 88 -28.37 2.82 -23.77
N MET A 89 -27.95 3.80 -22.98
CA MET A 89 -28.74 5.01 -22.73
C MET A 89 -28.93 5.84 -23.99
N GLU A 90 -27.90 5.96 -24.84
CA GLU A 90 -28.03 6.63 -26.15
C GLU A 90 -29.09 5.95 -27.03
N THR A 91 -29.05 4.61 -27.12
CA THR A 91 -30.08 3.88 -27.88
C THR A 91 -31.48 4.01 -27.29
N LEU A 92 -31.59 4.08 -25.96
CA LEU A 92 -32.87 4.30 -25.29
C LEU A 92 -33.42 5.70 -25.62
N THR A 93 -32.58 6.75 -25.52
CA THR A 93 -33.00 8.12 -25.85
C THR A 93 -33.46 8.25 -27.29
N HIS A 94 -32.78 7.61 -28.23
CA HIS A 94 -33.19 7.61 -29.63
C HIS A 94 -34.56 6.93 -29.84
N LEU A 95 -34.81 5.79 -29.17
CA LEU A 95 -36.10 5.11 -29.25
C LEU A 95 -37.23 5.91 -28.58
N GLU A 96 -36.93 6.63 -27.49
CA GLU A 96 -37.89 7.52 -26.83
C GLU A 96 -38.26 8.72 -27.72
N ASP A 97 -37.29 9.29 -28.43
CA ASP A 97 -37.52 10.35 -29.41
C ASP A 97 -38.36 9.85 -30.59
N GLU A 98 -38.06 8.67 -31.14
CA GLU A 98 -38.87 8.04 -32.19
C GLU A 98 -40.31 7.76 -31.72
N TYR A 99 -40.46 7.24 -30.50
CA TYR A 99 -41.75 6.97 -29.89
C TYR A 99 -42.56 8.26 -29.71
N SER A 100 -41.94 9.33 -29.20
CA SER A 100 -42.56 10.65 -29.04
C SER A 100 -42.96 11.27 -30.39
N GLY A 101 -42.08 11.19 -31.39
CA GLY A 101 -42.37 11.63 -32.75
C GLY A 101 -43.58 10.90 -33.35
N LYS A 102 -43.64 9.57 -33.18
CA LYS A 102 -44.79 8.77 -33.61
C LYS A 102 -46.06 9.05 -32.83
N TRP A 103 -45.96 9.30 -31.52
CA TRP A 103 -47.09 9.70 -30.69
C TRP A 103 -47.77 10.95 -31.26
N ASN A 104 -46.99 11.98 -31.59
CA ASN A 104 -47.49 13.21 -32.17
C ASN A 104 -48.12 12.97 -33.55
N LEU A 105 -47.46 12.19 -34.42
CA LEU A 105 -47.97 11.89 -35.76
C LEU A 105 -49.31 11.14 -35.71
N CYS A 106 -49.45 10.12 -34.85
CA CYS A 106 -50.72 9.42 -34.70
C CYS A 106 -51.80 10.33 -34.11
N GLY A 107 -51.43 11.25 -33.20
CA GLY A 107 -52.34 12.25 -32.65
C GLY A 107 -52.88 13.22 -33.71
N SER A 108 -52.02 13.69 -34.61
CA SER A 108 -52.43 14.53 -35.75
C SER A 108 -53.37 13.79 -36.70
N LEU A 109 -53.07 12.53 -37.06
CA LEU A 109 -53.95 11.74 -37.91
C LEU A 109 -55.33 11.50 -37.27
N MET A 110 -55.38 11.28 -35.95
CA MET A 110 -56.64 11.18 -35.21
C MET A 110 -57.43 12.48 -35.25
N ALA A 111 -56.76 13.62 -35.03
CA ALA A 111 -57.40 14.94 -35.09
C ALA A 111 -57.97 15.23 -36.49
N ASP A 112 -57.22 14.90 -37.55
CA ASP A 112 -57.68 15.01 -38.95
C ASP A 112 -58.92 14.13 -39.19
N TYR A 113 -58.92 12.89 -38.68
CA TYR A 113 -60.08 12.01 -38.81
C TYR A 113 -61.31 12.54 -38.08
N GLU A 114 -61.13 13.11 -36.89
CA GLU A 114 -62.24 13.74 -36.15
C GLU A 114 -62.83 14.93 -36.93
N GLN A 115 -61.96 15.81 -37.45
CA GLN A 115 -62.37 17.02 -38.16
C GLN A 115 -63.02 16.74 -39.52
N TYR A 116 -62.52 15.78 -40.29
CA TYR A 116 -62.95 15.59 -41.69
C TYR A 116 -63.92 14.42 -41.90
N CYS A 117 -64.00 13.48 -40.95
CA CYS A 117 -64.75 12.23 -41.13
C CYS A 117 -65.83 11.96 -40.07
N LYS A 118 -65.87 12.73 -38.97
CA LYS A 118 -66.80 12.50 -37.84
C LYS A 118 -67.84 13.61 -37.64
N ASP A 119 -67.57 14.84 -38.09
CA ASP A 119 -68.49 15.97 -37.94
C ASP A 119 -69.68 15.93 -38.91
N GLU A 120 -70.83 16.47 -38.47
CA GLU A 120 -72.07 16.63 -39.27
C GLU A 120 -71.86 17.48 -40.55
N TYR A 121 -70.73 18.18 -40.66
CA TYR A 121 -70.30 18.95 -41.82
C TYR A 121 -69.20 18.24 -42.61
N LYS A 122 -69.44 16.99 -43.01
CA LYS A 122 -68.55 16.29 -43.95
C LYS A 122 -68.46 17.08 -45.27
N PRO A 123 -67.29 17.64 -45.64
CA PRO A 123 -67.16 18.33 -46.92
C PRO A 123 -67.42 17.32 -48.04
N LYS A 124 -68.31 17.65 -48.99
CA LYS A 124 -68.65 16.76 -50.14
C LYS A 124 -67.45 16.31 -50.99
N VAL A 125 -66.28 16.91 -50.77
CA VAL A 125 -65.00 16.63 -51.43
C VAL A 125 -64.31 15.39 -50.87
N PHE A 126 -64.53 15.03 -49.60
CA PHE A 126 -63.94 13.86 -48.98
C PHE A 126 -64.93 12.69 -48.99
N GLY A 127 -64.74 11.77 -49.94
CA GLY A 127 -65.56 10.56 -50.08
C GLY A 127 -65.44 9.61 -48.88
N ASN A 128 -66.32 8.61 -48.80
CA ASN A 128 -66.24 7.56 -47.78
C ASN A 128 -64.92 6.78 -47.83
N GLU A 129 -64.38 6.56 -49.04
CA GLU A 129 -63.09 5.89 -49.27
C GLU A 129 -61.90 6.63 -48.62
N TYR A 130 -61.91 7.96 -48.61
CA TYR A 130 -60.86 8.76 -47.96
C TYR A 130 -60.85 8.55 -46.43
N CYS A 131 -62.04 8.49 -45.83
CA CYS A 131 -62.18 8.26 -44.40
C CYS A 131 -61.79 6.84 -43.98
N GLU A 132 -62.06 5.84 -44.83
CA GLU A 132 -61.59 4.47 -44.61
C GLU A 132 -60.06 4.38 -44.69
N GLN A 133 -59.45 5.00 -45.70
CA GLN A 133 -57.99 5.04 -45.83
C GLN A 133 -57.31 5.75 -44.65
N LEU A 134 -57.88 6.87 -44.18
CA LEU A 134 -57.35 7.60 -43.02
C LEU A 134 -57.45 6.77 -41.74
N LYS A 135 -58.54 6.01 -41.58
CA LYS A 135 -58.71 5.08 -40.46
C LYS A 135 -57.69 3.93 -40.49
N GLU A 136 -57.43 3.35 -41.66
CA GLU A 136 -56.37 2.34 -41.83
C GLU A 136 -54.98 2.90 -41.50
N GLN A 137 -54.70 4.16 -41.88
CA GLN A 137 -53.45 4.83 -41.54
C GLN A 137 -53.31 5.08 -40.02
N ILE A 138 -54.39 5.44 -39.33
CA ILE A 138 -54.41 5.58 -37.87
C ILE A 138 -54.14 4.23 -37.21
N ASP A 139 -54.83 3.17 -37.63
CA ASP A 139 -54.65 1.84 -37.06
C ASP A 139 -53.22 1.33 -37.27
N LYS A 140 -52.65 1.55 -38.45
CA LYS A 140 -51.24 1.25 -38.74
C LYS A 140 -50.29 2.07 -37.86
N CYS A 141 -50.54 3.37 -37.71
CA CYS A 141 -49.72 4.25 -36.85
C CYS A 141 -49.75 3.81 -35.39
N LEU A 142 -50.92 3.45 -34.87
CA LEU A 142 -51.08 2.96 -33.50
C LEU A 142 -50.37 1.62 -33.27
N ASN A 143 -50.37 0.73 -34.25
CA ASN A 143 -49.63 -0.53 -34.17
C ASN A 143 -48.12 -0.29 -34.14
N GLU A 144 -47.59 0.52 -35.06
CA GLU A 144 -46.18 0.92 -35.06
C GLU A 144 -45.77 1.60 -33.73
N ARG A 145 -46.65 2.41 -33.16
CA ARG A 145 -46.44 3.05 -31.85
C ARG A 145 -46.37 2.03 -30.71
N ARG A 146 -47.23 1.02 -30.72
CA ARG A 146 -47.20 -0.06 -29.71
C ARG A 146 -45.91 -0.86 -29.81
N GLU A 147 -45.47 -1.20 -31.02
CA GLU A 147 -44.19 -1.88 -31.24
C GLU A 147 -43.00 -1.06 -30.74
N LEU A 148 -43.00 0.27 -30.96
CA LEU A 148 -41.98 1.17 -30.42
C LEU A 148 -42.03 1.22 -28.89
N ALA A 149 -43.21 1.27 -28.28
CA ALA A 149 -43.36 1.25 -26.83
C ALA A 149 -42.77 -0.04 -26.21
N ASP A 150 -42.98 -1.19 -26.86
CA ASP A 150 -42.41 -2.46 -26.42
C ASP A 150 -40.88 -2.47 -26.55
N LYS A 151 -40.34 -1.92 -27.64
CA LYS A 151 -38.88 -1.75 -27.84
C LYS A 151 -38.26 -0.82 -26.78
N VAL A 152 -38.88 0.32 -26.49
CA VAL A 152 -38.44 1.24 -25.42
C VAL A 152 -38.42 0.51 -24.09
N LYS A 153 -39.49 -0.22 -23.76
CA LYS A 153 -39.59 -0.98 -22.50
C LYS A 153 -38.54 -2.08 -22.40
N GLU A 154 -38.25 -2.80 -23.48
CA GLU A 154 -37.21 -3.82 -23.49
C GLU A 154 -35.82 -3.20 -23.34
N GLN A 155 -35.55 -2.10 -24.06
CA GLN A 155 -34.27 -1.42 -23.99
C GLN A 155 -34.04 -0.79 -22.62
N ASN A 156 -35.05 -0.17 -22.02
CA ASN A 156 -34.96 0.37 -20.67
C ASN A 156 -34.61 -0.73 -19.65
N LYS A 157 -35.24 -1.91 -19.74
CA LYS A 157 -34.88 -3.07 -18.89
C LYS A 157 -33.43 -3.52 -19.09
N LYS A 158 -32.89 -3.43 -20.31
CA LYS A 158 -31.47 -3.76 -20.56
C LYS A 158 -30.56 -2.73 -19.90
N CYS A 159 -30.86 -1.43 -20.01
CA CYS A 159 -30.06 -0.38 -19.39
C CYS A 159 -30.15 -0.43 -17.86
N GLU A 160 -31.32 -0.73 -17.28
CA GLU A 160 -31.48 -0.93 -15.83
C GLU A 160 -30.62 -2.09 -15.30
N LYS A 161 -30.51 -3.20 -16.05
CA LYS A 161 -29.62 -4.31 -15.69
C LYS A 161 -28.16 -3.88 -15.72
N LEU A 162 -27.74 -3.18 -16.78
CA LEU A 162 -26.37 -2.66 -16.90
C LEU A 162 -26.04 -1.65 -15.78
N ALA A 163 -26.98 -0.79 -15.39
CA ALA A 163 -26.81 0.10 -14.25
C ALA A 163 -26.57 -0.67 -12.94
N LYS A 164 -27.27 -1.79 -12.76
CA LYS A 164 -27.09 -2.67 -11.61
C LYS A 164 -25.73 -3.36 -11.62
N ASP A 165 -25.30 -3.84 -12.79
CA ASP A 165 -23.97 -4.45 -12.99
C ASP A 165 -22.84 -3.44 -12.72
N ILE A 166 -23.00 -2.17 -13.14
CA ILE A 166 -22.07 -1.07 -12.79
C ILE A 166 -22.00 -0.88 -11.28
N LYS A 167 -23.15 -0.90 -10.60
CA LYS A 167 -23.20 -0.72 -9.15
C LYS A 167 -22.47 -1.85 -8.43
N ASP A 168 -22.61 -3.08 -8.90
CA ASP A 168 -21.97 -4.24 -8.28
C ASP A 168 -20.46 -4.29 -8.59
N THR A 169 -20.05 -4.01 -9.81
CA THR A 169 -18.62 -3.87 -10.19
C THR A 169 -17.93 -2.70 -9.47
N THR A 170 -18.62 -1.59 -9.25
CA THR A 170 -18.11 -0.48 -8.42
C THR A 170 -17.82 -0.92 -6.99
N LYS A 171 -18.72 -1.69 -6.36
CA LYS A 171 -18.48 -2.21 -5.00
C LYS A 171 -17.29 -3.15 -4.94
N GLU A 172 -17.09 -3.98 -5.96
CA GLU A 172 -15.93 -4.87 -6.06
C GLU A 172 -14.63 -4.08 -6.21
N TYR A 173 -14.63 -3.05 -7.07
CA TYR A 173 -13.51 -2.12 -7.22
C TYR A 173 -13.16 -1.46 -5.88
N GLU A 174 -14.14 -0.88 -5.18
CA GLU A 174 -13.91 -0.25 -3.87
C GLU A 174 -13.34 -1.23 -2.83
N LYS A 175 -13.77 -2.50 -2.87
CA LYS A 175 -13.26 -3.53 -1.97
C LYS A 175 -11.79 -3.82 -2.23
N ILE A 176 -11.39 -3.91 -3.50
CA ILE A 176 -9.99 -4.11 -3.91
C ILE A 176 -9.17 -2.87 -3.54
N GLU A 177 -9.68 -1.67 -3.81
CA GLU A 177 -9.02 -0.40 -3.46
C GLU A 177 -8.75 -0.29 -1.95
N ARG A 178 -9.74 -0.58 -1.11
CA ARG A 178 -9.56 -0.61 0.35
C ARG A 178 -8.53 -1.64 0.78
N LYS A 179 -8.47 -2.80 0.11
CA LYS A 179 -7.45 -3.84 0.37
C LYS A 179 -6.05 -3.32 0.01
N CYS A 180 -5.88 -2.72 -1.16
CA CYS A 180 -4.59 -2.21 -1.60
C CYS A 180 -4.11 -1.03 -0.73
N SER A 181 -5.01 -0.10 -0.36
CA SER A 181 -4.68 1.03 0.52
C SER A 181 -4.27 0.58 1.94
N LYS A 182 -4.89 -0.48 2.48
CA LYS A 182 -4.45 -1.09 3.74
C LYS A 182 -3.05 -1.70 3.64
N MET A 183 -2.73 -2.34 2.52
CA MET A 183 -1.39 -2.88 2.28
C MET A 183 -0.36 -1.76 2.13
N GLU A 184 -0.68 -0.73 1.35
CA GLU A 184 0.14 0.46 1.18
C GLU A 184 0.46 1.12 2.52
N SER A 185 -0.55 1.42 3.33
CA SER A 185 -0.35 2.02 4.66
C SER A 185 0.47 1.14 5.60
N SER A 186 0.38 -0.19 5.47
CA SER A 186 1.21 -1.13 6.23
C SER A 186 2.67 -1.09 5.78
N ILE A 187 2.92 -1.08 4.47
CA ILE A 187 4.27 -0.91 3.89
C ILE A 187 4.87 0.43 4.31
N PHE A 188 4.10 1.52 4.25
CA PHE A 188 4.57 2.83 4.69
C PHE A 188 4.88 2.85 6.19
N ARG A 189 4.06 2.21 7.03
CA ARG A 189 4.33 2.10 8.47
C ARG A 189 5.61 1.32 8.75
N GLU A 190 5.77 0.16 8.15
CA GLU A 190 7.00 -0.65 8.23
C GLU A 190 8.21 0.17 7.79
N ARG A 191 8.13 0.83 6.62
CA ARG A 191 9.20 1.70 6.12
C ARG A 191 9.45 2.93 6.99
N THR A 192 8.46 3.50 7.68
CA THR A 192 8.71 4.60 8.63
C THR A 192 9.31 4.12 9.94
N HIS A 193 8.95 2.91 10.40
CA HIS A 193 9.60 2.28 11.55
C HIS A 193 11.04 1.86 11.21
N GLU A 194 11.29 1.43 9.97
CA GLU A 194 12.63 1.11 9.47
C GLU A 194 13.44 2.36 9.10
N GLN A 195 12.86 3.42 8.52
CA GLN A 195 13.57 4.67 8.22
C GLN A 195 13.98 5.46 9.48
N ILE A 196 13.38 5.19 10.63
CA ILE A 196 13.88 5.68 11.93
C ILE A 196 15.11 4.86 12.40
N ASN A 197 15.38 3.70 11.80
CA ASN A 197 16.52 2.82 12.10
C ASN A 197 17.61 2.76 11.00
N VAL A 198 17.43 3.43 9.84
CA VAL A 198 18.35 3.31 8.67
C VAL A 198 19.46 4.38 8.65
N LEU A 199 19.52 5.26 9.65
CA LEU A 199 20.80 5.85 10.07
C LEU A 199 21.24 5.05 11.29
N GLU A 200 22.06 4.05 11.05
CA GLU A 200 22.64 3.22 12.10
C GLU A 200 23.26 4.12 13.19
N ASP A 201 22.59 4.19 14.35
CA ASP A 201 23.09 4.86 15.55
C ASP A 201 24.50 4.36 15.96
N GLU A 202 24.89 3.18 15.45
CA GLU A 202 26.21 2.57 15.65
C GLU A 202 27.31 3.21 14.79
N ASP A 203 26.97 3.71 13.60
CA ASP A 203 27.98 4.18 12.63
C ASP A 203 28.69 5.45 13.14
N VAL A 204 27.97 6.36 13.81
CA VAL A 204 28.56 7.55 14.45
C VAL A 204 29.27 7.22 15.78
N MET A 205 28.84 6.17 16.48
CA MET A 205 29.46 5.71 17.72
C MET A 205 30.72 4.87 17.50
N ASP A 206 30.98 4.44 16.27
CA ASP A 206 32.17 3.68 15.87
C ASP A 206 33.14 4.44 14.97
N LYS A 207 32.73 5.61 14.42
CA LYS A 207 33.67 6.56 13.79
C LYS A 207 34.89 6.84 14.67
N PRO A 208 36.10 6.95 14.09
CA PRO A 208 37.27 7.43 14.83
C PRO A 208 37.06 8.89 15.26
N LEU A 209 37.62 9.29 16.40
CA LEU A 209 37.40 10.63 16.97
C LEU A 209 37.78 11.78 16.00
N CYS A 210 38.79 11.55 15.16
CA CYS A 210 39.22 12.51 14.12
C CYS A 210 38.22 12.69 12.97
N ALA A 211 37.29 11.76 12.78
CA ALA A 211 36.28 11.79 11.72
C ALA A 211 34.92 12.33 12.20
N ILE A 212 34.77 12.65 13.49
CA ILE A 212 33.55 13.23 14.04
C ILE A 212 33.39 14.65 13.50
N LYS A 213 32.26 14.91 12.86
CA LYS A 213 31.94 16.22 12.27
C LYS A 213 30.84 16.90 13.06
N ARG A 214 30.71 18.22 12.89
CA ARG A 214 29.60 18.99 13.46
C ARG A 214 28.22 18.53 12.96
N GLY A 215 28.13 18.00 11.74
CA GLY A 215 26.91 17.39 11.20
C GLY A 215 26.41 16.18 12.01
N ASP A 216 27.31 15.49 12.74
CA ASP A 216 26.96 14.35 13.58
C ASP A 216 26.33 14.78 14.93
N GLN A 217 26.34 16.08 15.25
CA GLN A 217 25.90 16.59 16.56
C GLN A 217 24.45 16.23 16.88
N ARG A 218 23.53 16.37 15.92
CA ARG A 218 22.10 16.08 16.14
C ARG A 218 21.86 14.60 16.42
N MET A 219 22.57 13.71 15.74
CA MET A 219 22.47 12.27 15.94
C MET A 219 23.08 11.86 17.29
N LEU A 220 24.26 12.38 17.63
CA LEU A 220 24.89 12.17 18.93
C LEU A 220 24.03 12.66 20.10
N ALA A 221 23.29 13.77 19.93
CA ALA A 221 22.35 14.24 20.93
C ALA A 221 21.19 13.24 21.16
N LEU A 222 20.61 12.69 20.08
CA LEU A 222 19.56 11.67 20.18
C LEU A 222 20.07 10.38 20.85
N ILE A 223 21.29 9.94 20.53
CA ILE A 223 21.92 8.78 21.15
C ILE A 223 22.14 9.02 22.65
N VAL A 224 22.60 10.21 23.05
CA VAL A 224 22.76 10.58 24.47
C VAL A 224 21.41 10.53 25.20
N GLU A 225 20.36 11.12 24.65
CA GLU A 225 19.02 11.11 25.26
C GLU A 225 18.45 9.68 25.37
N GLY A 226 18.56 8.89 24.29
CA GLY A 226 18.10 7.50 24.26
C GLY A 226 18.85 6.62 25.26
N THR A 227 20.19 6.67 25.27
CA THR A 227 21.01 5.89 26.21
C THR A 227 20.78 6.32 27.67
N GLN A 228 20.50 7.60 27.93
CA GLN A 228 20.13 8.07 29.27
C GLN A 228 18.78 7.51 29.73
N MET A 229 17.80 7.40 28.84
CA MET A 229 16.50 6.78 29.11
C MET A 229 16.63 5.28 29.39
N ASP A 230 17.42 4.57 28.58
CA ASP A 230 17.68 3.14 28.76
C ASP A 230 18.42 2.85 30.07
N LEU A 231 19.38 3.69 30.44
CA LEU A 231 20.10 3.59 31.71
C LEU A 231 19.16 3.80 32.90
N LYS A 232 18.25 4.79 32.84
CA LYS A 232 17.22 4.98 33.89
C LYS A 232 16.34 3.73 34.04
N ARG A 233 15.88 3.14 32.94
CA ARG A 233 15.11 1.89 32.94
C ARG A 233 15.91 0.72 33.51
N CYS A 234 17.18 0.60 33.12
CA CYS A 234 18.07 -0.44 33.63
C CYS A 234 18.24 -0.35 35.15
N ARG A 235 18.42 0.86 35.69
CA ARG A 235 18.52 1.12 37.13
C ARG A 235 17.22 0.80 37.87
N SER A 236 16.05 1.14 37.32
CA SER A 236 14.77 0.79 37.95
C SER A 236 14.57 -0.73 38.00
N GLU A 237 14.83 -1.45 36.91
CA GLU A 237 14.76 -2.91 36.88
C GLU A 237 15.72 -3.56 37.90
N LEU A 238 16.92 -2.99 38.04
CA LEU A 238 17.90 -3.45 39.02
C LEU A 238 17.42 -3.24 40.46
N THR A 239 16.81 -2.08 40.77
CA THR A 239 16.22 -1.86 42.10
C THR A 239 15.07 -2.81 42.39
N GLU A 240 14.23 -3.11 41.40
CA GLU A 240 13.14 -4.06 41.53
C GLU A 240 13.65 -5.49 41.80
N LEU A 241 14.64 -5.94 41.04
CA LEU A 241 15.27 -7.25 41.26
C LEU A 241 15.91 -7.33 42.65
N ASN A 242 16.55 -6.26 43.11
CA ASN A 242 17.14 -6.22 44.44
C ASN A 242 16.08 -6.28 45.55
N ASN A 243 14.95 -5.58 45.39
CA ASN A 243 13.81 -5.66 46.31
C ASN A 243 13.20 -7.06 46.35
N ARG A 244 13.04 -7.71 45.19
CA ARG A 244 12.58 -9.11 45.10
C ARG A 244 13.54 -10.06 45.81
N LEU A 245 14.86 -9.87 45.66
CA LEU A 245 15.86 -10.66 46.38
C LEU A 245 15.78 -10.43 47.89
N HIS A 246 15.62 -9.18 48.35
CA HIS A 246 15.43 -8.88 49.77
C HIS A 246 14.19 -9.55 50.34
N HIS A 247 13.05 -9.49 49.63
CA HIS A 247 11.82 -10.17 50.05
C HIS A 247 11.99 -11.69 50.11
N LYS A 248 12.67 -12.29 49.13
CA LYS A 248 12.97 -13.73 49.12
C LYS A 248 13.91 -14.13 50.25
N ASN A 249 14.92 -13.32 50.57
CA ASN A 249 15.78 -13.56 51.74
C ASN A 249 15.00 -13.48 53.06
N TYR A 250 14.05 -12.54 53.18
CA TYR A 250 13.15 -12.48 54.32
C TYR A 250 12.30 -13.74 54.46
N GLN A 251 11.71 -14.24 53.36
CA GLN A 251 10.97 -15.51 53.35
C GLN A 251 11.86 -16.70 53.76
N ILE A 252 13.10 -16.74 53.27
CA ILE A 252 14.09 -17.77 53.67
C ILE A 252 14.34 -17.71 55.18
N ASP A 253 14.51 -16.53 55.75
CA ASP A 253 14.76 -16.37 57.19
C ASP A 253 13.54 -16.73 58.05
N GLU A 254 12.33 -16.38 57.59
CA GLU A 254 11.07 -16.78 58.22
C GLU A 254 10.90 -18.31 58.19
N GLN A 255 11.16 -18.94 57.04
CA GLN A 255 11.10 -20.40 56.89
C GLN A 255 12.16 -21.11 57.74
N ARG A 256 13.38 -20.55 57.86
CA ARG A 256 14.40 -21.06 58.80
C ARG A 256 13.89 -21.04 60.24
N LYS A 257 13.25 -19.95 60.66
CA LYS A 257 12.69 -19.84 62.02
C LYS A 257 11.59 -20.87 62.26
N LYS A 258 10.68 -21.08 61.29
CA LYS A 258 9.63 -22.11 61.36
C LYS A 258 10.22 -23.51 61.49
N ILE A 259 11.23 -23.85 60.68
CA ILE A 259 11.94 -25.13 60.78
C ILE A 259 12.54 -25.30 62.18
N SER A 260 13.27 -24.30 62.68
CA SER A 260 13.89 -24.36 64.02
C SER A 260 12.86 -24.50 65.16
N GLN A 261 11.68 -23.88 65.04
CA GLN A 261 10.59 -24.04 66.02
C GLN A 261 9.99 -25.46 65.97
N THR A 262 9.77 -26.01 64.77
CA THR A 262 9.25 -27.40 64.62
C THR A 262 10.27 -28.46 65.06
N GLU A 263 11.57 -28.23 64.86
CA GLU A 263 12.63 -29.13 65.33
C GLU A 263 12.88 -29.00 66.85
N GLY A 264 12.78 -27.79 67.40
CA GLY A 264 12.85 -27.54 68.84
C GLY A 264 11.71 -28.18 69.62
N ALA A 265 10.48 -28.13 69.10
CA ALA A 265 9.30 -28.77 69.71
C ALA A 265 9.46 -30.31 69.81
N LYS A 266 10.11 -30.95 68.83
CA LYS A 266 10.44 -32.39 68.85
C LYS A 266 11.39 -32.80 69.97
N SER A 267 12.21 -31.88 70.50
CA SER A 267 13.16 -32.17 71.57
C SER A 267 12.60 -31.96 72.99
N GLY A 268 11.51 -31.19 73.13
CA GLY A 268 10.89 -30.86 74.42
C GLY A 268 9.83 -31.86 74.92
N ILE A 269 9.30 -32.72 74.05
CA ILE A 269 8.27 -33.73 74.39
C ILE A 269 8.94 -35.09 74.62
N LYS A 270 9.85 -35.16 75.60
CA LYS A 270 10.30 -36.43 76.17
C LYS A 270 9.44 -36.75 77.38
N GLY A 271 8.18 -37.07 77.13
CA GLY A 271 7.26 -37.47 78.19
C GLY A 271 5.82 -37.41 77.76
N VAL A 272 5.24 -38.60 77.56
CA VAL A 272 3.79 -38.85 77.57
C VAL A 272 3.03 -38.34 76.33
N PHE A 273 3.06 -39.12 75.25
CA PHE A 273 1.93 -39.52 74.36
C PHE A 273 2.49 -39.94 72.98
N LYS A 274 2.46 -41.24 72.70
CA LYS A 274 2.71 -41.82 71.37
C LYS A 274 1.42 -41.69 70.54
N SER A 275 1.33 -40.72 69.61
CA SER A 275 0.51 -40.80 68.37
C SER A 275 0.47 -39.51 67.53
N SER A 276 1.61 -38.84 67.25
CA SER A 276 1.63 -37.76 66.24
C SER A 276 2.96 -37.58 65.48
N ASP A 277 3.89 -38.55 65.55
CA ASP A 277 5.23 -38.41 64.97
C ASP A 277 5.25 -38.37 63.43
N GLU A 278 4.31 -39.04 62.74
CA GLU A 278 4.31 -39.09 61.26
C GLU A 278 3.87 -37.75 60.63
N GLY A 279 2.92 -37.04 61.25
CA GLY A 279 2.39 -35.76 60.75
C GLY A 279 3.31 -34.56 60.98
N GLU A 280 4.20 -34.61 61.98
CA GLU A 280 5.20 -33.56 62.24
C GLU A 280 6.53 -33.83 61.54
N SER A 281 6.83 -35.09 61.22
CA SER A 281 7.94 -35.47 60.34
C SER A 281 7.72 -34.97 58.92
N SER A 282 6.53 -35.22 58.35
CA SER A 282 6.15 -34.76 57.00
C SER A 282 6.13 -33.23 56.88
N LYS A 283 5.56 -32.52 57.86
CA LYS A 283 5.57 -31.04 57.88
C LYS A 283 6.99 -30.46 57.91
N SER A 284 7.92 -31.09 58.63
CA SER A 284 9.31 -30.64 58.70
C SER A 284 10.08 -30.91 57.40
N SER A 285 9.83 -32.04 56.73
CA SER A 285 10.39 -32.32 55.41
C SER A 285 9.85 -31.37 54.34
N ASP A 286 8.56 -31.06 54.38
CA ASP A 286 7.92 -30.15 53.41
C ASP A 286 8.48 -28.73 53.52
N LEU A 287 8.65 -28.21 54.75
CA LEU A 287 9.28 -26.91 55.01
C LEU A 287 10.75 -26.88 54.55
N LYS A 288 11.49 -28.00 54.66
CA LYS A 288 12.87 -28.10 54.17
C LYS A 288 12.94 -28.10 52.64
N VAL A 289 11.99 -28.77 51.98
CA VAL A 289 11.87 -28.71 50.52
C VAL A 289 11.56 -27.28 50.08
N GLU A 290 10.61 -26.61 50.72
CA GLU A 290 10.26 -25.20 50.43
C GLU A 290 11.44 -24.24 50.68
N LEU A 291 12.23 -24.46 51.74
CA LEU A 291 13.45 -23.70 51.99
C LEU A 291 14.48 -23.90 50.87
N SER A 292 14.61 -25.13 50.36
CA SER A 292 15.56 -25.46 49.29
C SER A 292 15.15 -24.81 47.96
N THR A 293 13.85 -24.76 47.65
CA THR A 293 13.33 -24.08 46.46
C THR A 293 13.53 -22.58 46.57
N LEU A 294 13.18 -21.95 47.71
CA LEU A 294 13.41 -20.52 47.95
C LEU A 294 14.90 -20.13 47.84
N LYS A 295 15.81 -20.96 48.36
CA LYS A 295 17.26 -20.74 48.20
C LYS A 295 17.71 -20.82 46.74
N SER A 296 17.16 -21.76 45.97
CA SER A 296 17.45 -21.89 44.54
C SER A 296 16.96 -20.68 43.75
N GLU A 297 15.75 -20.18 44.05
CA GLU A 297 15.17 -18.98 43.45
C GLU A 297 15.99 -17.72 43.78
N ALA A 298 16.38 -17.56 45.05
CA ALA A 298 17.27 -16.45 45.47
C ALA A 298 18.64 -16.53 44.76
N GLY A 299 19.16 -17.73 44.54
CA GLY A 299 20.37 -17.96 43.74
C GLY A 299 20.19 -17.53 42.28
N GLY A 300 19.05 -17.86 41.68
CA GLY A 300 18.68 -17.40 40.32
C GLY A 300 18.56 -15.89 40.21
N LEU A 301 17.89 -15.24 41.18
CA LEU A 301 17.76 -13.78 41.24
C LEU A 301 19.12 -13.07 41.36
N LYS A 302 20.06 -13.60 42.15
CA LYS A 302 21.43 -13.06 42.22
C LYS A 302 22.14 -13.08 40.86
N LYS A 303 21.97 -14.15 40.07
CA LYS A 303 22.54 -14.22 38.72
C LYS A 303 21.92 -13.17 37.79
N LEU A 304 20.60 -12.98 37.86
CA LEU A 304 19.90 -11.96 37.09
C LEU A 304 20.33 -10.54 37.47
N ILE A 305 20.52 -10.26 38.77
CA ILE A 305 21.05 -8.98 39.25
C ILE A 305 22.45 -8.72 38.70
N LEU A 306 23.34 -9.71 38.71
CA LEU A 306 24.69 -9.58 38.15
C LEU A 306 24.66 -9.32 36.63
N ALA A 307 23.78 -9.99 35.89
CA ALA A 307 23.61 -9.76 34.45
C ALA A 307 23.08 -8.33 34.18
N GLN A 308 22.10 -7.88 34.95
CA GLN A 308 21.53 -6.55 34.85
C GLN A 308 22.55 -5.46 35.23
N GLN A 309 23.35 -5.69 36.28
CA GLN A 309 24.46 -4.80 36.67
C GLN A 309 25.46 -4.62 35.53
N LYS A 310 25.85 -5.71 34.86
CA LYS A 310 26.74 -5.65 33.69
C LYS A 310 26.11 -4.84 32.55
N LYS A 311 24.81 -5.03 32.29
CA LYS A 311 24.07 -4.26 31.28
C LYS A 311 24.04 -2.77 31.61
N CYS A 312 23.72 -2.39 32.84
CA CYS A 312 23.70 -0.99 33.25
C CYS A 312 25.10 -0.35 33.17
N LYS A 313 26.15 -1.08 33.58
CA LYS A 313 27.54 -0.61 33.46
C LYS A 313 27.95 -0.41 32.00
N HIS A 314 27.53 -1.30 31.11
CA HIS A 314 27.78 -1.13 29.68
C HIS A 314 27.07 0.13 29.13
N LEU A 315 25.80 0.35 29.51
CA LEU A 315 25.07 1.57 29.14
C LEU A 315 25.71 2.85 29.71
N GLU A 316 26.24 2.81 30.93
CA GLU A 316 27.02 3.91 31.51
C GLU A 316 28.24 4.25 30.65
N THR A 317 29.04 3.24 30.27
CA THR A 317 30.19 3.46 29.39
C THR A 317 29.80 3.95 28.00
N LYS A 318 28.66 3.47 27.44
CA LYS A 318 28.14 3.93 26.15
C LYS A 318 27.70 5.39 26.22
N LEU A 319 27.03 5.78 27.30
CA LEU A 319 26.59 7.16 27.54
C LEU A 319 27.78 8.10 27.71
N GLU A 320 28.80 7.72 28.49
CA GLU A 320 30.03 8.50 28.64
C GLU A 320 30.72 8.73 27.29
N LYS A 321 30.88 7.67 26.50
CA LYS A 321 31.44 7.75 25.14
C LYS A 321 30.60 8.65 24.24
N ALA A 322 29.26 8.56 24.31
CA ALA A 322 28.36 9.38 23.51
C ALA A 322 28.44 10.87 23.89
N ILE A 323 28.49 11.18 25.20
CA ILE A 323 28.64 12.55 25.71
C ILE A 323 29.98 13.13 25.25
N GLN A 324 31.08 12.39 25.39
CA GLN A 324 32.41 12.84 24.94
C GLN A 324 32.43 13.14 23.44
N ARG A 325 31.80 12.29 22.63
CA ARG A 325 31.71 12.51 21.18
C ARG A 325 30.82 13.69 20.83
N HIS A 326 29.71 13.87 21.54
CA HIS A 326 28.82 15.01 21.36
C HIS A 326 29.50 16.34 21.73
N THR A 327 30.27 16.38 22.81
CA THR A 327 31.03 17.59 23.19
C THR A 327 32.10 17.94 22.18
N LEU A 328 32.81 16.93 21.64
CA LEU A 328 33.74 17.12 20.52
C LEU A 328 33.03 17.68 19.28
N ALA A 329 31.92 17.07 18.84
CA ALA A 329 31.16 17.56 17.70
C ALA A 329 30.68 19.02 17.87
N LYS A 330 30.36 19.43 19.11
CA LYS A 330 29.94 20.78 19.48
C LYS A 330 31.09 21.79 19.51
N SER A 331 32.31 21.36 19.85
CA SER A 331 33.48 22.24 19.96
C SER A 331 34.20 22.50 18.63
N LEU A 332 33.86 21.77 17.55
CA LEU A 332 34.44 22.01 16.24
C LEU A 332 33.98 23.37 15.66
N PRO A 333 34.91 24.28 15.32
CA PRO A 333 34.55 25.57 14.74
C PRO A 333 33.87 25.40 13.38
N THR A 334 32.95 26.31 13.06
CA THR A 334 32.36 26.49 11.73
C THR A 334 33.44 26.97 10.76
N THR A 335 34.37 26.08 10.37
CA THR A 335 35.22 26.38 9.22
C THR A 335 34.36 26.14 7.98
N THR A 336 34.19 27.19 7.19
CA THR A 336 33.62 27.21 5.84
C THR A 336 34.51 26.44 4.84
N SER A 337 35.14 25.35 5.26
CA SER A 337 36.03 24.52 4.44
C SER A 337 35.31 23.34 3.77
N GLU A 338 34.03 23.08 4.09
CA GLU A 338 33.22 22.05 3.40
C GLU A 338 32.85 22.42 1.94
N THR A 339 33.31 23.56 1.43
CA THR A 339 33.13 23.93 0.00
C THR A 339 34.17 23.33 -0.94
N ARG A 340 35.18 22.59 -0.48
CA ARG A 340 36.16 21.92 -1.36
C ARG A 340 36.47 20.47 -0.97
N GLY A 341 35.82 19.55 -1.69
CA GLY A 341 36.25 18.15 -1.86
C GLY A 341 35.74 17.21 -0.76
N THR A 342 34.64 16.51 -0.95
CA THR A 342 34.59 15.33 -1.82
C THR A 342 33.12 15.09 -2.20
N ALA A 343 32.69 15.64 -3.33
CA ALA A 343 31.47 15.17 -3.96
C ALA A 343 31.73 13.73 -4.41
N GLY A 344 31.30 12.76 -3.59
CA GLY A 344 31.19 11.37 -4.01
C GLY A 344 30.44 11.27 -5.33
N CYS A 345 30.71 10.21 -6.10
CA CYS A 345 30.20 10.03 -7.46
C CYS A 345 28.68 10.30 -7.60
N PHE A 346 27.92 10.08 -6.53
CA PHE A 346 26.50 10.40 -6.42
C PHE A 346 26.16 11.90 -6.52
N GLY A 347 26.91 12.78 -5.86
CA GLY A 347 26.69 14.23 -5.89
C GLY A 347 27.03 14.85 -7.27
N ARG A 348 28.00 14.26 -7.97
CA ARG A 348 28.30 14.64 -9.37
C ARG A 348 27.19 14.21 -10.31
N PHE A 349 26.62 13.02 -10.10
CA PHE A 349 25.50 12.49 -10.89
C PHE A 349 24.21 13.29 -10.69
N THR A 350 23.81 13.58 -9.45
CA THR A 350 22.60 14.36 -9.15
C THR A 350 22.74 15.82 -9.60
N GLY A 351 23.94 16.41 -9.47
CA GLY A 351 24.25 17.72 -10.02
C GLY A 351 24.20 17.77 -11.54
N LEU A 352 24.68 16.73 -12.22
CA LEU A 352 24.59 16.60 -13.68
C LEU A 352 23.13 16.46 -14.11
N ILE A 353 22.35 15.56 -13.48
CA ILE A 353 20.92 15.36 -13.80
C ILE A 353 20.13 16.64 -13.55
N SER A 354 20.31 17.30 -12.41
CA SER A 354 19.61 18.54 -12.10
C SER A 354 19.91 19.66 -13.12
N ARG A 355 21.19 19.81 -13.52
CA ARG A 355 21.59 20.75 -14.58
C ARG A 355 21.00 20.36 -15.94
N THR A 356 20.89 19.07 -16.23
CA THR A 356 20.35 18.55 -17.49
C THR A 356 18.84 18.73 -17.56
N CYS A 357 18.11 18.37 -16.51
CA CYS A 357 16.68 18.63 -16.36
C CYS A 357 16.36 20.12 -16.40
N ARG A 358 17.15 20.99 -15.76
CA ARG A 358 16.96 22.45 -15.83
C ARG A 358 17.21 23.01 -17.23
N ARG A 359 18.20 22.49 -17.97
CA ARG A 359 18.44 22.86 -19.38
C ARG A 359 17.34 22.36 -20.31
N VAL A 360 16.82 21.16 -20.08
CA VAL A 360 15.72 20.58 -20.86
C VAL A 360 14.42 21.33 -20.60
N ALA A 361 14.09 21.58 -19.33
CA ALA A 361 12.92 22.40 -18.94
C ALA A 361 13.00 23.81 -19.54
N ASN A 362 14.19 24.45 -19.50
CA ASN A 362 14.39 25.75 -20.13
C ASN A 362 14.31 25.72 -21.66
N ARG A 363 14.61 24.59 -22.33
CA ARG A 363 14.37 24.44 -23.78
C ARG A 363 12.89 24.33 -24.10
N PHE A 364 12.11 23.61 -23.30
CA PHE A 364 10.66 23.49 -23.50
C PHE A 364 9.92 24.82 -23.24
N THR A 365 10.30 25.58 -22.20
CA THR A 365 9.69 26.88 -21.92
C THR A 365 10.09 27.95 -22.93
N ARG A 366 11.35 27.96 -23.40
CA ARG A 366 11.84 28.94 -24.39
C ARG A 366 11.30 28.69 -25.81
N ASN A 367 11.05 27.44 -26.19
CA ASN A 367 10.42 27.11 -27.47
C ASN A 367 8.91 27.44 -27.50
N ASN A 368 8.20 27.32 -26.38
CA ASN A 368 6.78 27.73 -26.32
C ASN A 368 6.61 29.26 -26.31
N GLY A 369 7.51 30.00 -25.66
CA GLY A 369 7.52 31.47 -25.72
C GLY A 369 7.77 32.03 -27.12
N ASN A 370 8.73 31.44 -27.86
CA ASN A 370 9.04 31.88 -29.23
C ASN A 370 7.97 31.47 -30.26
N ARG A 371 7.25 30.35 -30.07
CA ARG A 371 6.10 29.98 -30.92
C ARG A 371 4.91 30.92 -30.73
N ARG A 372 4.58 31.31 -29.48
CA ARG A 372 3.51 32.29 -29.21
C ARG A 372 3.81 33.68 -29.75
N ASN A 373 5.07 34.13 -29.67
CA ASN A 373 5.46 35.44 -30.20
C ASN A 373 5.56 35.47 -31.74
N ARG A 374 5.89 34.34 -32.40
CA ARG A 374 5.82 34.25 -33.87
C ARG A 374 4.39 34.16 -34.41
N ALA A 375 3.46 33.53 -33.67
CA ALA A 375 2.03 33.52 -34.05
C ALA A 375 1.41 34.92 -33.96
N ARG A 376 1.67 35.66 -32.88
CA ARG A 376 1.17 37.05 -32.72
C ARG A 376 1.73 38.04 -33.73
N ARG A 377 2.97 37.87 -34.19
CA ARG A 377 3.53 38.72 -35.27
C ARG A 377 2.92 38.43 -36.63
N ARG A 378 2.52 37.19 -36.91
CA ARG A 378 1.82 36.83 -38.16
C ARG A 378 0.35 37.25 -38.16
N GLU A 379 -0.32 37.28 -37.01
CA GLU A 379 -1.68 37.83 -36.91
C GLU A 379 -1.71 39.37 -37.02
N GLY A 380 -0.61 40.06 -36.71
CA GLY A 380 -0.50 41.51 -36.87
C GLY A 380 -0.05 42.00 -38.26
N GLU A 381 0.45 41.10 -39.13
CA GLU A 381 0.92 41.45 -40.49
C GLU A 381 -0.14 41.18 -41.59
N VAL A 382 -1.32 40.64 -41.26
CA VAL A 382 -2.39 40.36 -42.24
C VAL A 382 -3.53 41.41 -42.19
N SER A 383 -3.45 42.41 -41.29
CA SER A 383 -4.47 43.47 -41.20
C SER A 383 -4.11 44.78 -41.91
N GLU A 384 -2.96 44.86 -42.58
CA GLU A 384 -2.58 46.02 -43.40
C GLU A 384 -2.15 45.56 -44.79
N THR A 385 -3.12 45.13 -45.60
CA THR A 385 -3.11 45.40 -47.04
C THR A 385 -4.47 45.05 -47.64
N GLN A 386 -5.03 46.06 -48.31
CA GLN A 386 -6.05 46.00 -49.36
C GLN A 386 -7.53 46.06 -48.92
N PHE A 387 -8.11 47.23 -49.23
CA PHE A 387 -9.40 47.51 -49.88
C PHE A 387 -10.64 46.70 -49.52
#